data_AF-K0K328-F1
#
_entry.id   AF-K0K328-F1
#
_cell.length_a   1.000
_cell.length_b   1.000
_cell.length_c   1.000
_cell.angle_alpha   90.00
_cell.angle_beta   90.00
_cell.angle_gamma   90.00
#
_symmetry.space_group_name_H-M   'P 1'
#
loop_
_entity.id
_entity.type
_entity.pdbx_description
1 polymer ?
#
loop_
_entity_poly.entity_id
_entity_poly.type
_entity_poly.pdbx_seq_one_letter_code
_entity_poly.pdbx_strand_id
1 'polypeptide(L)'
;MRPLFLSAVIATALLLPATPASATTDPATAHPATAADYTVPRSATSSASARGSDAAIELAASYARGAVVAVGVDCVGWRYSIVKLVEHPSTSLYSATVAASATCVQ
;
A
#
# COMPACT_ATOMS: atom_id res chain seq x y z
N MET A 1 -17.09 -30.80 1.19
CA MET A 1 -17.01 -30.11 -0.11
C MET A 1 -15.81 -29.17 -0.05
N ARG A 2 -14.73 -29.47 -0.79
CA ARG A 2 -13.49 -28.69 -0.86
C ARG A 2 -13.42 -28.07 -2.26
N PRO A 3 -13.20 -26.76 -2.45
CA PRO A 3 -12.76 -26.25 -3.74
C PRO A 3 -11.24 -26.34 -3.86
N LEU A 4 -10.83 -26.93 -4.99
CA LEU A 4 -9.45 -27.08 -5.47
C LEU A 4 -8.91 -25.71 -5.94
N PHE A 5 -7.68 -25.41 -5.56
CA PHE A 5 -6.84 -24.35 -6.13
C PHE A 5 -5.98 -24.93 -7.26
N LEU A 6 -6.04 -24.35 -8.46
CA LEU A 6 -5.10 -24.50 -9.59
C LEU A 6 -5.59 -23.56 -10.72
N SER A 7 -4.83 -22.86 -11.54
CA SER A 7 -3.45 -22.36 -11.61
C SER A 7 -3.41 -21.44 -12.86
N ALA A 8 -2.50 -20.45 -12.86
CA ALA A 8 -1.85 -19.77 -13.98
C ALA A 8 -2.66 -19.20 -15.18
N VAL A 9 -2.53 -17.89 -15.40
CA VAL A 9 -2.22 -17.33 -16.74
C VAL A 9 -1.18 -16.23 -16.59
N ILE A 10 0.04 -16.51 -17.07
CA ILE A 10 1.06 -15.53 -17.42
C ILE A 10 0.64 -14.96 -18.78
N ALA A 11 0.54 -13.63 -18.90
CA ALA A 11 0.34 -12.95 -20.18
C ALA A 11 1.25 -11.71 -20.28
N THR A 12 2.42 -11.98 -20.87
CA THR A 12 3.20 -11.23 -21.84
C THR A 12 3.04 -9.71 -21.96
N ALA A 13 4.19 -9.05 -21.83
CA ALA A 13 4.48 -7.66 -22.16
C ALA A 13 3.88 -7.16 -23.48
N LEU A 14 3.30 -5.97 -23.44
CA LEU A 14 3.15 -5.07 -24.58
C LEU A 14 4.07 -3.87 -24.36
N LEU A 15 5.22 -3.93 -25.02
CA LEU A 15 6.07 -2.77 -25.31
C LEU A 15 5.27 -1.76 -26.11
N LEU A 16 5.32 -0.48 -25.73
CA LEU A 16 5.23 0.65 -26.67
C LEU A 16 6.17 1.78 -26.19
N PRO A 17 6.66 2.63 -27.12
CA PRO A 17 8.04 3.10 -27.16
C PRO A 17 8.38 4.24 -26.21
N ALA A 18 9.58 4.14 -25.63
CA ALA A 18 10.32 5.25 -25.07
C ALA A 18 10.73 6.21 -26.19
N THR A 19 10.13 7.40 -26.24
CA THR A 19 10.80 8.58 -26.78
C THR A 19 11.56 9.24 -25.64
N PRO A 20 12.89 9.17 -25.56
CA PRO A 20 13.64 10.17 -24.83
C PRO A 20 13.44 11.48 -25.60
N ALA A 21 12.65 12.40 -25.04
CA ALA A 21 12.74 13.79 -25.44
C ALA A 21 14.19 14.21 -25.19
N SER A 22 14.90 14.57 -26.25
CA SER A 22 16.27 15.10 -26.20
C SER A 22 16.29 16.32 -25.28
N ALA A 23 16.67 16.10 -24.02
CA ALA A 23 17.05 17.17 -23.13
C ALA A 23 18.42 17.65 -23.58
N THR A 24 18.45 18.80 -24.25
CA THR A 24 19.65 19.64 -24.38
C THR A 24 20.25 19.83 -22.98
N THR A 25 21.37 19.15 -22.73
CA THR A 25 22.13 19.28 -21.50
C THR A 25 22.89 20.61 -21.54
N ASP A 26 22.28 21.65 -20.97
CA ASP A 26 23.02 22.84 -20.54
C ASP A 26 23.64 22.52 -19.17
N PRO A 27 24.97 22.46 -19.01
CA PRO A 27 25.62 21.90 -17.81
C PRO A 27 25.57 22.82 -16.57
N ALA A 28 24.82 23.94 -16.62
CA ALA A 28 24.86 24.97 -15.59
C ALA A 28 23.82 24.85 -14.47
N THR A 29 22.91 23.86 -14.49
CA THR A 29 21.81 23.81 -13.50
C THR A 29 21.45 22.40 -13.04
N ALA A 30 22.44 21.54 -12.81
CA ALA A 30 22.22 20.28 -12.09
C ALA A 30 22.08 20.57 -10.58
N HIS A 31 20.86 20.84 -10.12
CA HIS A 31 20.57 20.78 -8.68
C HIS A 31 20.77 19.32 -8.25
N PRO A 32 21.53 19.03 -7.18
CA PRO A 32 21.68 17.66 -6.72
C PRO A 32 20.31 17.13 -6.31
N ALA A 33 19.86 16.02 -6.90
CA ALA A 33 18.65 15.34 -6.49
C ALA A 33 18.77 15.01 -5.00
N THR A 34 17.86 15.55 -4.20
CA THR A 34 17.82 15.35 -2.76
C THR A 34 17.05 14.07 -2.45
N ALA A 35 17.25 13.48 -1.26
CA ALA A 35 16.48 12.30 -0.84
C ALA A 35 14.96 12.53 -0.87
N ALA A 36 14.51 13.78 -0.77
CA ALA A 36 13.09 14.15 -0.90
C ALA A 36 12.53 13.85 -2.30
N ASP A 37 13.35 13.96 -3.35
CA ASP A 37 12.94 13.76 -4.75
C ASP A 37 12.60 12.29 -5.07
N TYR A 38 13.02 11.36 -4.21
CA TYR A 38 12.74 9.92 -4.33
C TYR A 38 11.72 9.43 -3.31
N THR A 39 11.14 10.31 -2.49
CA THR A 39 10.13 9.94 -1.50
C THR A 39 8.73 10.32 -1.94
N VAL A 40 7.79 9.39 -1.83
CA VAL A 40 6.40 9.54 -2.25
C VAL A 40 5.46 9.21 -1.08
N PRO A 41 4.50 10.08 -0.74
CA PRO A 41 3.44 9.75 0.20
C PRO A 41 2.57 8.62 -0.33
N ARG A 42 2.31 7.62 0.52
CA ARG A 42 1.47 6.45 0.20
C ARG A 42 0.44 6.26 1.28
N SER A 43 -0.71 5.74 0.88
CA SER A 43 -1.76 5.32 1.79
C SER A 43 -2.49 4.10 1.24
N ALA A 44 -3.01 3.29 2.15
CA ALA A 44 -3.89 2.19 1.83
C ALA A 44 -4.91 2.02 2.94
N THR A 45 -6.08 1.49 2.56
CA THR A 45 -7.15 1.16 3.50
C THR A 45 -7.39 -0.34 3.42
N SER A 46 -7.56 -0.98 4.57
CA SER A 46 -7.88 -2.40 4.64
C SER A 46 -8.87 -2.66 5.76
N SER A 47 -9.53 -3.81 5.67
CA SER A 47 -10.53 -4.26 6.63
C SER A 47 -10.27 -5.68 7.07
N ALA A 48 -10.55 -5.95 8.35
CA ALA A 48 -10.41 -7.27 8.93
C ALA A 48 -11.47 -7.50 10.00
N SER A 49 -11.73 -8.77 10.31
CA SER A 49 -12.67 -9.17 11.35
C SER A 49 -12.00 -10.11 12.36
N ALA A 50 -12.30 -9.91 13.64
CA ALA A 50 -11.80 -10.74 14.74
C ALA A 50 -12.80 -10.81 15.90
N ARG A 51 -12.57 -11.70 16.86
CA ARG A 51 -13.42 -11.85 18.05
C ARG A 51 -13.29 -10.72 19.09
N GLY A 52 -12.35 -9.80 18.89
CA GLY A 52 -12.17 -8.61 19.72
C GLY A 52 -11.93 -7.37 18.86
N SER A 53 -12.36 -6.21 19.35
CA SER A 53 -12.19 -4.92 18.65
C SER A 53 -10.73 -4.65 18.32
N ASP A 54 -9.85 -4.84 19.31
CA ASP A 54 -8.43 -4.49 19.18
C ASP A 54 -7.74 -5.42 18.19
N ALA A 55 -8.03 -6.72 18.25
CA ALA A 55 -7.53 -7.69 17.28
C ALA A 55 -8.02 -7.38 15.85
N ALA A 56 -9.27 -6.91 15.68
CA ALA A 56 -9.78 -6.53 14.36
C ALA A 56 -9.06 -5.28 13.83
N ILE A 57 -8.81 -4.29 14.69
CA ILE A 57 -8.08 -3.07 14.36
C ILE A 57 -6.62 -3.37 14.01
N GLU A 58 -5.90 -4.12 14.84
CA GLU A 58 -4.49 -4.48 14.63
C GLU A 58 -4.31 -5.28 13.33
N LEU A 59 -5.22 -6.21 13.07
CA LEU A 59 -5.18 -7.01 11.85
C LEU A 59 -5.46 -6.16 10.60
N ALA A 60 -6.46 -5.29 10.64
CA ALA A 60 -6.76 -4.36 9.55
C ALA A 60 -5.61 -3.38 9.31
N ALA A 61 -4.98 -2.87 10.38
CA ALA A 61 -3.82 -2.00 10.32
C ALA A 61 -2.61 -2.70 9.69
N SER A 62 -2.39 -3.97 10.06
CA SER A 62 -1.30 -4.79 9.51
C SER A 62 -1.49 -5.05 8.01
N TYR A 63 -2.72 -5.34 7.56
CA TYR A 63 -3.02 -5.48 6.14
C TYR A 63 -2.87 -4.16 5.38
N ALA A 64 -3.36 -3.05 5.93
CA ALA A 64 -3.19 -1.73 5.32
C ALA A 64 -1.71 -1.35 5.20
N ARG A 65 -0.91 -1.64 6.23
CA ARG A 65 0.55 -1.45 6.20
C ARG A 65 1.20 -2.30 5.12
N GLY A 66 0.83 -3.59 5.05
CA GLY A 66 1.34 -4.50 4.03
C GLY A 66 1.03 -4.00 2.61
N ALA A 67 -0.15 -3.45 2.37
CA ALA A 67 -0.52 -2.85 1.10
C ALA A 67 0.30 -1.61 0.73
N VAL A 68 0.67 -0.77 1.72
CA VAL A 68 1.59 0.37 1.50
C VAL A 68 3.00 -0.12 1.15
N VAL A 69 3.53 -1.10 1.89
CA VAL A 69 4.88 -1.66 1.65
C VAL A 69 4.97 -2.45 0.34
N ALA A 70 3.88 -3.03 -0.15
CA ALA A 70 3.88 -3.73 -1.44
C ALA A 70 4.23 -2.81 -2.63
N VAL A 71 4.15 -1.49 -2.46
CA VAL A 71 4.36 -0.49 -3.54
C VAL A 71 5.58 0.39 -3.29
N GLY A 72 6.28 0.25 -2.16
CA GLY A 72 7.46 1.05 -1.80
C GLY A 72 8.46 0.25 -0.97
N VAL A 73 9.74 0.50 -1.15
CA VAL A 73 10.79 -0.36 -0.57
C VAL A 73 11.03 -0.03 0.91
N ASP A 74 11.10 1.27 1.23
CA ASP A 74 11.34 1.77 2.58
C ASP A 74 10.34 2.87 2.94
N CYS A 75 9.54 2.66 3.98
CA CYS A 75 8.47 3.58 4.38
C CYS A 75 8.63 4.04 5.84
N VAL A 76 8.56 5.35 6.06
CA VAL A 76 8.71 6.01 7.36
C VAL A 76 7.51 6.91 7.70
N GLY A 77 7.42 7.34 8.96
CA GLY A 77 6.40 8.30 9.38
C GLY A 77 4.98 7.71 9.41
N TRP A 78 4.84 6.42 9.72
CA TRP A 78 3.57 5.71 9.74
C TRP A 78 2.50 6.40 10.58
N ARG A 79 1.31 6.57 9.99
CA ARG A 79 0.09 7.03 10.66
C ARG A 79 -1.04 6.05 10.38
N TYR A 80 -1.87 5.83 11.39
CA TYR A 80 -3.02 4.93 11.32
C TYR A 80 -4.27 5.67 11.76
N SER A 81 -5.38 5.41 11.07
CA SER A 81 -6.69 5.96 11.40
C SER A 81 -7.74 4.86 11.30
N ILE A 82 -8.53 4.70 12.37
CA ILE A 82 -9.69 3.80 12.36
C ILE A 82 -10.81 4.53 11.62
N VAL A 83 -11.11 4.06 10.42
CA VAL A 83 -12.16 4.63 9.56
C VAL A 83 -13.53 4.14 9.99
N LYS A 84 -13.61 2.87 10.39
CA LYS A 84 -14.87 2.24 10.81
C LYS A 84 -14.59 1.11 11.78
N LEU A 85 -15.40 1.01 12.82
CA LEU A 85 -15.47 -0.16 13.70
C LEU A 85 -16.93 -0.55 13.85
N VAL A 86 -17.24 -1.82 13.61
CA VAL A 86 -18.61 -2.35 13.72
C VAL A 86 -18.57 -3.64 14.54
N GLU A 87 -19.46 -3.71 15.52
CA GLU A 87 -19.76 -4.94 16.23
C GLU A 87 -20.88 -5.71 15.51
N HIS A 88 -20.69 -7.01 15.33
CA HIS A 88 -21.66 -7.93 14.73
C HIS A 88 -22.18 -8.87 15.82
N PRO A 89 -23.24 -8.48 16.57
CA PRO A 89 -23.68 -9.21 17.76
C PRO A 89 -24.18 -10.62 17.43
N SER A 90 -24.71 -10.85 16.23
CA SER A 90 -25.16 -12.16 15.76
C SER A 90 -24.04 -13.19 15.59
N THR A 91 -22.78 -12.74 15.45
CA THR A 91 -21.63 -13.61 15.22
C THR A 91 -20.54 -13.45 16.28
N SER A 92 -20.72 -12.54 17.24
CA SER A 92 -19.72 -12.16 18.23
C SER A 92 -18.37 -11.78 17.59
N LEU A 93 -18.42 -11.08 16.46
CA LEU A 93 -17.27 -10.58 15.73
C LEU A 93 -17.28 -9.06 15.69
N TYR A 94 -16.08 -8.49 15.64
CA TYR A 94 -15.84 -7.10 15.31
C TYR A 94 -15.24 -7.03 13.91
N SER A 95 -15.69 -6.09 13.09
CA SER A 95 -15.04 -5.73 11.84
C SER A 95 -14.48 -4.31 11.94
N ALA A 96 -13.20 -4.15 11.64
CA ALA A 96 -12.54 -2.85 11.59
C ALA A 96 -12.10 -2.53 10.16
N THR A 97 -12.15 -1.26 9.80
CA THR A 97 -11.54 -0.68 8.61
C THR A 97 -10.53 0.36 9.07
N VAL A 98 -9.28 0.19 8.66
CA VAL A 98 -8.16 1.05 9.05
C VAL A 98 -7.47 1.58 7.81
N ALA A 99 -7.18 2.88 7.82
CA ALA A 99 -6.30 3.52 6.86
C ALA A 99 -4.89 3.63 7.45
N ALA A 100 -3.88 3.25 6.67
CA ALA A 100 -2.47 3.47 6.98
C ALA A 100 -1.87 4.42 5.95
N SER A 101 -1.02 5.34 6.40
CA SER A 101 -0.24 6.20 5.52
C SER A 101 1.21 6.32 5.99
N ALA A 102 2.12 6.50 5.03
CA ALA A 102 3.55 6.68 5.26
C ALA A 102 4.18 7.41 4.07
N THR A 103 5.41 7.88 4.24
CA THR A 103 6.25 8.36 3.14
C THR A 103 7.22 7.26 2.77
N CYS A 104 7.22 6.83 1.50
CA CYS A 104 8.01 5.70 1.02
C CYS A 104 9.02 6.12 -0.04
N VAL A 105 10.19 5.47 -0.08
CA VAL A 105 11.14 5.60 -1.19
C VAL A 105 10.60 4.82 -2.41
N GLN A 106 10.71 5.44 -3.58
CA GLN A 106 10.21 4.92 -4.86
C GLN A 106 11.23 4.02 -5.55
#